data_AF-A0A813A551-F1
#
_entry.id   AF-A0A813A551-F1
#
_cell.length_a   1.000
_cell.length_b   1.000
_cell.length_c   1.000
_cell.angle_alpha   90.00
_cell.angle_beta   90.00
_cell.angle_gamma   90.00
#
_symmetry.space_group_name_H-M   'P 1'
#
loop_
_entity.id
_entity.type
_entity.pdbx_description
1 polymer ?
#
loop_
_entity_poly.entity_id
_entity_poly.type
_entity_poly.pdbx_seq_one_letter_code
_entity_poly.pdbx_strand_id
1 'polypeptide(L)'
;MPSLGRNGGVYQEVPDTVYPGSTPGVIWHRDPATPCTALPPPTVASRSDGSVTTKAYQWRIGELEEGDKVEYFSNTQKKYIAAQVQAVTVGQDGFIASVDLDCKKRAKPGQIRQVPPKVKECTWKVGENVQYWSASHGQWMAAVVQKIREDAFIDLDIKNGARPERIRAMQENGLHDAPPNVKPRASRKSEVRMPSIVATSPPIGNGKPPTPPPEGRPPEEVGAVAGQPEGKPMHCFDSGRGPVVPQEGNESVTAVSRSPSAAMTAMTSASADSSPVAGSSVASSSTVYRNLPAEKLFLGTGLENVIRRKPKRGSDSVFISGPLAGGEIRFSGEFDAASEEVRQQLLSVLGFSARSKVEKMLGFSGGLNHGIWFLSGTCGEVGSDYEELVLKLVRCHRIADNVPTEAENLVKVHREHSSISKDEILAFPIKIFSCFDGPTKKHDLIVMRKVPGERLAEVICRKFYNNQLALLDAIFENLGATLASFHERYGKQHGDFQPSNIFYDDATDDIYFIDIGGMGLPTSDTDVEHFRGAMTLLAGAYSPTLHEELAEAFQRGYGPA
;
A
#
# COMPACT_ATOMS: atom_id res chain seq x y z
N MET A 1 -63.92 38.06 17.39
CA MET A 1 -64.57 37.72 18.69
C MET A 1 -66.05 37.48 18.45
N PRO A 2 -66.79 36.72 19.28
CA PRO A 2 -66.39 35.71 20.28
C PRO A 2 -66.82 34.28 19.81
N SER A 3 -66.10 33.17 20.06
CA SER A 3 -65.84 32.39 21.29
C SER A 3 -66.91 31.33 21.69
N LEU A 4 -66.39 30.21 22.22
CA LEU A 4 -67.03 29.14 23.02
C LEU A 4 -67.65 27.91 22.32
N GLY A 5 -67.26 26.73 22.84
CA GLY A 5 -67.71 25.41 22.41
C GLY A 5 -66.81 24.28 22.94
N ARG A 6 -66.74 24.09 24.27
CA ARG A 6 -66.06 22.92 24.89
C ARG A 6 -67.00 21.70 24.85
N ASN A 7 -66.50 20.59 24.33
CA ASN A 7 -66.85 19.21 24.70
C ASN A 7 -65.51 18.43 24.67
N GLY A 8 -65.20 17.47 25.53
CA GLY A 8 -66.09 16.66 26.36
C GLY A 8 -66.03 15.21 25.87
N GLY A 9 -64.85 14.57 25.97
CA GLY A 9 -64.54 13.30 25.31
C GLY A 9 -63.81 12.33 26.25
N VAL A 10 -64.52 11.27 26.59
CA VAL A 10 -64.17 10.10 27.41
C VAL A 10 -62.79 9.51 27.07
N TYR A 11 -61.95 9.26 28.08
CA TYR A 11 -60.85 8.29 27.98
C TYR A 11 -61.39 6.89 28.31
N GLN A 12 -61.07 5.92 27.45
CA GLN A 12 -61.43 4.53 27.62
C GLN A 12 -60.18 3.74 28.03
N GLU A 13 -60.25 3.01 29.13
CA GLU A 13 -59.12 2.24 29.67
C GLU A 13 -58.76 1.07 28.74
N VAL A 14 -57.45 0.83 28.57
CA VAL A 14 -56.90 -0.29 27.80
C VAL A 14 -56.23 -1.25 28.79
N PRO A 15 -56.53 -2.57 28.77
CA PRO A 15 -56.05 -3.50 29.79
C PRO A 15 -54.59 -3.91 29.58
N ASP A 16 -53.89 -4.15 30.70
CA ASP A 16 -52.48 -4.56 30.73
C ASP A 16 -52.23 -5.95 30.09
N THR A 17 -51.41 -5.99 29.04
CA THR A 17 -50.79 -7.24 28.55
C THR A 17 -49.48 -7.53 29.29
N VAL A 18 -49.52 -8.55 30.13
CA VAL A 18 -48.37 -9.10 30.87
C VAL A 18 -47.40 -9.81 29.91
N TYR A 19 -46.13 -9.37 29.89
CA TYR A 19 -45.02 -10.10 29.28
C TYR A 19 -44.21 -10.87 30.35
N PRO A 20 -44.07 -12.21 30.26
CA PRO A 20 -43.16 -12.98 31.09
C PRO A 20 -41.80 -13.20 30.40
N GLY A 21 -40.71 -13.24 31.19
CA GLY A 21 -39.45 -13.86 30.73
C GLY A 21 -38.16 -13.04 30.87
N SER A 22 -37.83 -12.56 32.07
CA SER A 22 -36.45 -12.13 32.37
C SER A 22 -35.54 -13.35 32.50
N THR A 23 -34.54 -13.50 31.63
CA THR A 23 -33.47 -14.49 31.79
C THR A 23 -32.46 -14.03 32.85
N PRO A 24 -31.90 -14.95 33.67
CA PRO A 24 -30.98 -14.59 34.74
C PRO A 24 -29.59 -14.19 34.20
N GLY A 25 -29.01 -13.15 34.78
CA GLY A 25 -27.70 -12.63 34.38
C GLY A 25 -26.56 -13.56 34.75
N VAL A 26 -25.67 -13.82 33.79
CA VAL A 26 -24.40 -14.53 34.01
C VAL A 26 -23.39 -13.57 34.65
N ILE A 27 -23.06 -13.83 35.92
CA ILE A 27 -22.02 -13.11 36.65
C ILE A 27 -20.65 -13.66 36.21
N TRP A 28 -19.88 -12.85 35.49
CA TRP A 28 -18.48 -13.16 35.19
C TRP A 28 -17.61 -12.88 36.42
N HIS A 29 -17.11 -13.94 37.05
CA HIS A 29 -16.05 -13.81 38.05
C HIS A 29 -14.76 -13.35 37.36
N ARG A 30 -14.08 -12.35 37.95
CA ARG A 30 -12.72 -11.98 37.60
C ARG A 30 -11.75 -12.92 38.32
N ASP A 31 -11.04 -13.76 37.57
CA ASP A 31 -9.86 -14.43 38.09
C ASP A 31 -8.68 -13.45 38.21
N PRO A 32 -7.88 -13.50 39.29
CA PRO A 32 -6.68 -12.69 39.45
C PRO A 32 -5.53 -13.22 38.60
N ALA A 33 -4.66 -12.32 38.14
CA ALA A 33 -3.62 -12.62 37.16
C ALA A 33 -2.54 -13.62 37.65
N THR A 34 -2.28 -14.65 36.85
CA THR A 34 -1.11 -15.52 36.98
C THR A 34 0.13 -14.83 36.38
N PRO A 35 1.28 -14.76 37.08
CA PRO A 35 2.48 -14.12 36.56
C PRO A 35 3.13 -14.95 35.44
N CYS A 36 3.56 -14.29 34.36
CA CYS A 36 4.24 -14.92 33.24
C CYS A 36 5.69 -15.29 33.58
N THR A 37 6.01 -16.58 33.55
CA THR A 37 7.40 -17.07 33.60
C THR A 37 8.08 -16.87 32.23
N ALA A 38 9.22 -16.18 32.20
CA ALA A 38 9.97 -15.95 30.96
C ALA A 38 10.64 -17.25 30.46
N LEU A 39 10.55 -17.49 29.14
CA LEU A 39 11.34 -18.53 28.46
C LEU A 39 12.68 -17.96 27.98
N PRO A 40 13.77 -18.75 27.99
CA PRO A 40 15.07 -18.32 27.47
C PRO A 40 15.07 -18.17 25.93
N PRO A 41 15.95 -17.32 25.37
CA PRO A 41 15.97 -17.03 23.94
C PRO A 41 16.52 -18.20 23.10
N PRO A 42 16.00 -18.42 21.87
CA PRO A 42 16.53 -19.43 20.96
C PRO A 42 17.87 -19.01 20.33
N THR A 43 18.76 -19.99 20.17
CA THR A 43 20.11 -19.84 19.63
C THR A 43 20.13 -19.33 18.18
N VAL A 44 20.99 -18.36 17.89
CA VAL A 44 21.17 -17.80 16.54
C VAL A 44 21.88 -18.79 15.62
N ALA A 45 21.23 -19.16 14.52
CA ALA A 45 21.87 -19.81 13.38
C ALA A 45 22.19 -18.77 12.28
N SER A 46 23.35 -18.90 11.63
CA SER A 46 23.85 -17.95 10.63
C SER A 46 22.98 -17.88 9.37
N ARG A 47 22.67 -16.66 8.92
CA ARG A 47 22.03 -16.40 7.63
C ARG A 47 23.06 -16.27 6.52
N SER A 48 22.78 -16.86 5.37
CA SER A 48 23.44 -16.57 4.09
C SER A 48 22.74 -15.42 3.35
N ASP A 49 23.49 -14.68 2.53
CA ASP A 49 22.98 -13.53 1.79
C ASP A 49 21.85 -13.90 0.80
N GLY A 50 20.68 -13.28 1.00
CA GLY A 50 19.51 -13.43 0.14
C GLY A 50 19.23 -12.15 -0.64
N SER A 51 19.72 -12.07 -1.89
CA SER A 51 19.40 -10.99 -2.83
C SER A 51 17.89 -10.94 -3.12
N VAL A 52 17.20 -9.97 -2.54
CA VAL A 52 15.76 -9.74 -2.76
C VAL A 52 15.50 -9.24 -4.18
N THR A 53 14.51 -9.84 -4.86
CA THR A 53 14.02 -9.38 -6.17
C THR A 53 12.62 -8.78 -6.04
N THR A 54 12.42 -7.62 -6.65
CA THR A 54 11.14 -6.88 -6.61
C THR A 54 10.04 -7.59 -7.41
N LYS A 55 8.88 -7.80 -6.78
CA LYS A 55 7.75 -8.62 -7.31
C LYS A 55 7.01 -8.03 -8.52
N ALA A 56 7.40 -6.86 -9.03
CA ALA A 56 6.63 -6.10 -10.02
C ALA A 56 6.48 -6.75 -11.42
N TYR A 57 7.26 -7.81 -11.73
CA TYR A 57 7.31 -8.42 -13.07
C TYR A 57 7.35 -9.96 -13.03
N GLN A 58 6.43 -10.59 -12.28
CA GLN A 58 6.26 -12.05 -12.26
C GLN A 58 5.27 -12.52 -13.34
N TRP A 59 5.80 -12.99 -14.47
CA TRP A 59 5.04 -13.64 -15.54
C TRP A 59 4.64 -15.07 -15.15
N ARG A 60 3.43 -15.51 -15.53
CA ARG A 60 2.91 -16.86 -15.27
C ARG A 60 3.12 -17.81 -16.46
N ILE A 61 2.98 -19.12 -16.20
CA ILE A 61 2.90 -20.15 -17.26
C ILE A 61 1.84 -19.75 -18.31
N GLY A 62 2.21 -19.79 -19.59
CA GLY A 62 1.31 -19.47 -20.71
C GLY A 62 1.12 -17.96 -20.97
N GLU A 63 1.91 -17.09 -20.34
CA GLU A 63 1.97 -15.65 -20.71
C GLU A 63 3.18 -15.31 -21.60
N LEU A 64 4.11 -16.25 -21.75
CA LEU A 64 5.19 -16.28 -22.75
C LEU A 64 5.40 -17.72 -23.21
N GLU A 65 5.55 -17.93 -24.52
CA GLU A 65 5.76 -19.25 -25.15
C GLU A 65 7.00 -19.24 -26.06
N GLU A 66 7.52 -20.42 -26.41
CA GLU A 66 8.62 -20.54 -27.37
C GLU A 66 8.20 -20.00 -28.74
N GLY A 67 9.05 -19.15 -29.32
CA GLY A 67 8.77 -18.45 -30.57
C GLY A 67 8.27 -17.01 -30.39
N ASP A 68 7.83 -16.60 -29.19
CA ASP A 68 7.35 -15.23 -28.95
C ASP A 68 8.41 -14.16 -29.24
N LYS A 69 7.96 -13.06 -29.85
CA LYS A 69 8.80 -11.87 -30.09
C LYS A 69 8.69 -10.92 -28.90
N VAL A 70 9.82 -10.70 -28.23
CA VAL A 70 9.94 -9.91 -27.01
C VAL A 70 11.05 -8.87 -27.15
N GLU A 71 11.08 -7.90 -26.26
CA GLU A 71 12.23 -7.01 -26.10
C GLU A 71 12.94 -7.29 -24.78
N TYR A 72 14.26 -7.37 -24.84
CA TYR A 72 15.14 -7.62 -23.69
C TYR A 72 15.98 -6.39 -23.36
N PHE A 73 15.97 -5.98 -22.09
CA PHE A 73 16.82 -4.89 -21.62
C PHE A 73 18.27 -5.35 -21.47
N SER A 74 19.10 -4.95 -22.44
CA SER A 74 20.52 -5.27 -22.45
C SER A 74 21.30 -4.32 -21.54
N ASN A 75 21.74 -4.82 -20.38
CA ASN A 75 22.55 -4.04 -19.42
C ASN A 75 23.83 -3.44 -20.03
N THR A 76 24.41 -4.09 -21.03
CA THR A 76 25.61 -3.62 -21.75
C THR A 76 25.30 -2.49 -22.73
N GLN A 77 24.16 -2.57 -23.43
CA GLN A 77 23.75 -1.54 -24.40
C GLN A 77 22.85 -0.45 -23.82
N LYS A 78 22.43 -0.60 -22.54
CA LYS A 78 21.50 0.29 -21.81
C LYS A 78 20.19 0.59 -22.55
N LYS A 79 19.72 -0.36 -23.35
CA LYS A 79 18.48 -0.26 -24.13
C LYS A 79 17.78 -1.62 -24.26
N TYR A 80 16.49 -1.56 -24.59
CA TYR A 80 15.75 -2.71 -25.08
C TYR A 80 16.25 -3.10 -26.48
N ILE A 81 16.43 -4.40 -26.70
CA ILE A 81 16.74 -5.00 -28.01
C ILE A 81 15.72 -6.07 -28.35
N ALA A 82 15.34 -6.17 -29.62
CA ALA A 82 14.45 -7.21 -30.09
C ALA A 82 15.09 -8.60 -29.89
N ALA A 83 14.29 -9.55 -29.43
CA ALA A 83 14.70 -10.91 -29.12
C ALA A 83 13.54 -11.89 -29.42
N GLN A 84 13.87 -13.18 -29.45
CA GLN A 84 12.89 -14.25 -29.55
C GLN A 84 13.06 -15.24 -28.41
N VAL A 85 11.95 -15.63 -27.79
CA VAL A 85 11.92 -16.67 -26.75
C VAL A 85 12.28 -18.02 -27.39
N GLN A 86 13.33 -18.66 -26.87
CA GLN A 86 13.79 -19.99 -27.26
C GLN A 86 13.39 -21.07 -26.25
N ALA A 87 13.27 -20.72 -24.97
CA ALA A 87 12.72 -21.62 -23.94
C ALA A 87 12.27 -20.83 -22.72
N VAL A 88 11.29 -21.36 -22.00
CA VAL A 88 10.78 -20.79 -20.74
C VAL A 88 11.03 -21.78 -19.62
N THR A 89 11.79 -21.37 -18.59
CA THR A 89 12.00 -22.17 -17.38
C THR A 89 11.06 -21.68 -16.29
N VAL A 90 10.22 -22.59 -15.79
CA VAL A 90 9.20 -22.31 -14.76
C VAL A 90 9.72 -22.77 -13.40
N GLY A 91 9.50 -21.97 -12.36
CA GLY A 91 9.79 -22.32 -10.97
C GLY A 91 8.77 -23.29 -10.37
N GLN A 92 9.09 -23.84 -9.20
CA GLN A 92 8.17 -24.73 -8.45
C GLN A 92 6.88 -24.02 -7.98
N ASP A 93 6.93 -22.69 -7.93
CA ASP A 93 5.82 -21.78 -7.60
C ASP A 93 4.87 -21.49 -8.77
N GLY A 94 5.17 -22.01 -9.97
CA GLY A 94 4.37 -21.76 -11.18
C GLY A 94 4.60 -20.41 -11.84
N PHE A 95 5.64 -19.67 -11.45
CA PHE A 95 6.07 -18.44 -12.13
C PHE A 95 7.23 -18.72 -13.08
N ILE A 96 7.43 -17.89 -14.09
CA ILE A 96 8.59 -17.99 -14.97
C ILE A 96 9.84 -17.59 -14.16
N ALA A 97 10.76 -18.51 -13.96
CA ALA A 97 12.00 -18.29 -13.22
C ALA A 97 13.09 -17.64 -14.10
N SER A 98 13.20 -18.08 -15.35
CA SER A 98 14.06 -17.45 -16.36
C SER A 98 13.60 -17.79 -17.77
N VAL A 99 13.96 -16.94 -18.73
CA VAL A 99 13.67 -17.15 -20.15
C VAL A 99 14.98 -17.22 -20.92
N ASP A 100 15.12 -18.23 -21.77
CA ASP A 100 16.17 -18.26 -22.77
C ASP A 100 15.72 -17.48 -23.99
N LEU A 101 16.51 -16.47 -24.35
CA LEU A 101 16.35 -15.68 -25.56
C LEU A 101 17.47 -16.03 -26.55
N ASP A 102 17.19 -15.85 -27.83
CA ASP A 102 18.18 -15.92 -28.92
C ASP A 102 19.44 -15.07 -28.67
N CYS A 103 19.28 -13.88 -28.09
CA CYS A 103 20.39 -13.01 -27.71
C CYS A 103 20.92 -13.23 -26.28
N LYS A 104 20.20 -13.94 -25.41
CA LYS A 104 20.55 -14.06 -23.97
C LYS A 104 19.92 -15.28 -23.30
N LYS A 105 20.77 -16.23 -22.90
CA LYS A 105 20.38 -17.35 -22.02
C LYS A 105 20.08 -16.90 -20.58
N ARG A 106 19.07 -17.51 -19.97
CA ARG A 106 18.56 -17.26 -18.59
C ARG A 106 18.35 -15.78 -18.26
N ALA A 107 17.74 -15.03 -19.17
CA ALA A 107 17.29 -13.66 -18.90
C ALA A 107 16.25 -13.66 -17.77
N LYS A 108 16.34 -12.68 -16.85
CA LYS A 108 15.38 -12.54 -15.75
C LYS A 108 14.05 -12.00 -16.31
N PRO A 109 12.88 -12.44 -15.80
CA PRO A 109 11.58 -12.01 -16.33
C PRO A 109 11.37 -10.49 -16.33
N GLY A 110 11.85 -9.79 -15.30
CA GLY A 110 11.81 -8.32 -15.21
C GLY A 110 12.74 -7.56 -16.17
N GLN A 111 13.57 -8.25 -16.97
CA GLN A 111 14.34 -7.66 -18.07
C GLN A 111 13.63 -7.82 -19.42
N ILE A 112 12.46 -8.45 -19.45
CA ILE A 112 11.75 -8.83 -20.68
C ILE A 112 10.39 -8.14 -20.68
N ARG A 113 10.05 -7.53 -21.82
CA ARG A 113 8.68 -7.08 -22.11
C ARG A 113 8.22 -7.69 -23.43
N GLN A 114 6.94 -8.00 -23.55
CA GLN A 114 6.37 -8.35 -24.85
C GLN A 114 6.57 -7.17 -25.81
N VAL A 115 6.96 -7.45 -27.06
CA VAL A 115 6.85 -6.43 -28.13
C VAL A 115 5.37 -6.09 -28.21
N PRO A 116 4.96 -4.81 -28.10
CA PRO A 116 3.57 -4.44 -28.35
C PRO A 116 3.18 -5.00 -29.72
N PRO A 117 2.09 -5.79 -29.83
CA PRO A 117 1.76 -6.48 -31.07
C PRO A 117 1.75 -5.45 -32.18
N LYS A 118 2.62 -5.63 -33.21
CA LYS A 118 2.89 -4.63 -34.25
C LYS A 118 1.58 -3.97 -34.63
N VAL A 119 1.41 -2.72 -34.20
CA VAL A 119 0.13 -2.04 -34.26
C VAL A 119 -0.27 -2.09 -35.73
N LYS A 120 -1.44 -2.68 -36.02
CA LYS A 120 -1.97 -2.70 -37.39
C LYS A 120 -1.83 -1.29 -37.94
N GLU A 121 -1.11 -1.16 -39.06
CA GLU A 121 -0.69 0.14 -39.59
C GLU A 121 -1.85 1.11 -39.50
N CYS A 122 -1.63 2.24 -38.83
CA CYS A 122 -2.67 3.18 -38.47
C CYS A 122 -3.37 3.67 -39.75
N THR A 123 -4.58 3.14 -40.01
CA THR A 123 -5.34 3.45 -41.23
C THR A 123 -5.93 4.86 -41.24
N TRP A 124 -5.97 5.50 -40.07
CA TRP A 124 -6.46 6.86 -39.88
C TRP A 124 -5.56 7.89 -40.56
N LYS A 125 -6.11 9.04 -40.93
CA LYS A 125 -5.39 10.18 -41.52
C LYS A 125 -5.55 11.43 -40.67
N VAL A 126 -4.55 12.32 -40.72
CA VAL A 126 -4.68 13.66 -40.12
C VAL A 126 -5.82 14.43 -40.80
N GLY A 127 -6.69 15.03 -39.99
CA GLY A 127 -7.94 15.67 -40.40
C GLY A 127 -9.16 14.74 -40.45
N GLU A 128 -9.01 13.44 -40.18
CA GLU A 128 -10.13 12.49 -40.20
C GLU A 128 -11.01 12.61 -38.93
N ASN A 129 -12.32 12.58 -39.14
CA ASN A 129 -13.31 12.60 -38.06
C ASN A 129 -13.50 11.18 -37.52
N VAL A 130 -13.29 11.02 -36.23
CA VAL A 130 -13.33 9.74 -35.53
C VAL A 130 -14.14 9.85 -34.23
N GLN A 131 -14.39 8.71 -33.59
CA GLN A 131 -14.90 8.65 -32.23
C GLN A 131 -13.83 8.07 -31.29
N TYR A 132 -13.64 8.71 -30.14
CA TYR A 132 -12.71 8.33 -29.08
C TYR A 132 -13.44 7.79 -27.85
N TRP A 133 -13.02 6.63 -27.33
CA TRP A 133 -13.57 6.10 -26.08
C TRP A 133 -12.96 6.76 -24.86
N SER A 134 -13.72 7.67 -24.25
CA SER A 134 -13.34 8.39 -23.03
C SER A 134 -13.67 7.55 -21.79
N ALA A 135 -12.66 6.86 -21.27
CA ALA A 135 -12.83 5.99 -20.10
C ALA A 135 -13.27 6.73 -18.82
N SER A 136 -12.99 8.03 -18.70
CA SER A 136 -13.46 8.87 -17.59
C SER A 136 -14.93 9.27 -17.72
N HIS A 137 -15.48 9.30 -18.94
CA HIS A 137 -16.86 9.70 -19.21
C HIS A 137 -17.76 8.51 -19.61
N GLY A 138 -17.20 7.29 -19.72
CA GLY A 138 -17.94 6.08 -20.09
C GLY A 138 -18.59 6.12 -21.47
N GLN A 139 -18.12 6.98 -22.39
CA GLN A 139 -18.78 7.22 -23.67
C GLN A 139 -17.80 7.46 -24.84
N TRP A 140 -18.30 7.27 -26.05
CA TRP A 140 -17.65 7.67 -27.29
C TRP A 140 -17.85 9.17 -27.52
N MET A 141 -16.75 9.91 -27.66
CA MET A 141 -16.74 11.35 -27.94
C MET A 141 -16.28 11.57 -29.39
N ALA A 142 -16.92 12.49 -30.13
CA ALA A 142 -16.44 12.90 -31.44
C ALA A 142 -15.08 13.61 -31.30
N ALA A 143 -14.17 13.35 -32.24
CA ALA A 143 -12.80 13.85 -32.22
C ALA A 143 -12.24 13.96 -33.64
N VAL A 144 -11.19 14.77 -33.81
CA VAL A 144 -10.45 14.92 -35.07
C VAL A 144 -9.00 14.49 -34.87
N VAL A 145 -8.48 13.66 -35.77
CA VAL A 145 -7.08 13.24 -35.77
C VAL A 145 -6.18 14.43 -36.11
N GLN A 146 -5.39 14.91 -35.14
CA GLN A 146 -4.45 16.02 -35.34
C GLN A 146 -3.06 15.56 -35.76
N LYS A 147 -2.57 14.45 -35.19
CA LYS A 147 -1.23 13.91 -35.50
C LYS A 147 -1.20 12.40 -35.29
N ILE A 148 -0.48 11.71 -36.17
CA ILE A 148 -0.14 10.29 -35.99
C ILE A 148 1.35 10.25 -35.67
N ARG A 149 1.70 9.57 -34.58
CA ARG A 149 3.09 9.46 -34.09
C ARG A 149 3.74 8.17 -34.57
N GLU A 150 5.07 8.14 -34.56
CA GLU A 150 5.87 6.97 -34.97
C GLU A 150 5.68 5.75 -34.06
N ASP A 151 5.28 5.96 -32.81
CA ASP A 151 4.90 4.92 -31.84
C ASP A 151 3.45 4.41 -32.03
N ALA A 152 2.79 4.81 -33.11
CA ALA A 152 1.39 4.55 -33.46
C ALA A 152 0.36 5.08 -32.46
N PHE A 153 0.74 5.98 -31.53
CA PHE A 153 -0.24 6.78 -30.79
C PHE A 153 -0.78 7.93 -31.67
N ILE A 154 -2.01 8.33 -31.39
CA ILE A 154 -2.73 9.32 -32.19
C ILE A 154 -3.08 10.50 -31.29
N ASP A 155 -2.63 11.69 -31.66
CA ASP A 155 -3.09 12.91 -31.01
C ASP A 155 -4.42 13.32 -31.65
N LEU A 156 -5.44 13.43 -30.79
CA LEU A 156 -6.76 13.95 -31.11
C LEU A 156 -6.91 15.35 -30.52
N ASP A 157 -7.76 16.17 -31.14
CA ASP A 157 -8.16 17.47 -30.63
C ASP A 157 -8.62 17.48 -29.17
N ILE A 158 -9.33 16.43 -28.73
CA ILE A 158 -9.75 16.24 -27.34
C ILE A 158 -8.78 15.40 -26.49
N LYS A 159 -7.77 14.75 -27.09
CA LYS A 159 -6.85 13.85 -26.37
C LYS A 159 -5.53 13.59 -27.09
N ASN A 160 -4.44 14.14 -26.54
CA ASN A 160 -3.08 13.73 -26.89
C ASN A 160 -2.78 12.28 -26.46
N GLY A 161 -2.05 11.55 -27.29
CA GLY A 161 -1.62 10.17 -27.02
C GLY A 161 -2.77 9.17 -26.87
N ALA A 162 -3.83 9.28 -27.67
CA ALA A 162 -4.88 8.27 -27.71
C ALA A 162 -4.37 6.98 -28.39
N ARG A 163 -4.73 5.83 -27.81
CA ARG A 163 -4.40 4.52 -28.39
C ARG A 163 -5.34 4.20 -29.55
N PRO A 164 -4.87 3.60 -30.67
CA PRO A 164 -5.74 3.22 -31.80
C PRO A 164 -6.91 2.31 -31.42
N GLU A 165 -6.74 1.42 -30.44
CA GLU A 165 -7.79 0.54 -29.89
C GLU A 165 -8.97 1.31 -29.22
N ARG A 166 -8.80 2.60 -28.93
CA ARG A 166 -9.85 3.49 -28.40
C ARG A 166 -10.39 4.46 -29.44
N ILE A 167 -10.07 4.27 -30.71
CA ILE A 167 -10.49 5.12 -31.82
C ILE A 167 -11.26 4.26 -32.83
N ARG A 168 -12.44 4.73 -33.24
CA ARG A 168 -13.24 4.12 -34.30
C ARG A 168 -13.69 5.17 -35.31
N ALA A 169 -14.08 4.73 -36.50
CA ALA A 169 -14.63 5.60 -37.52
C ALA A 169 -15.93 6.24 -37.00
N MET A 170 -16.19 7.49 -37.39
CA MET A 170 -17.44 8.15 -37.06
C MET A 170 -18.61 7.41 -37.74
N GLN A 171 -19.52 6.84 -36.96
CA GLN A 171 -20.72 6.18 -37.50
C GLN A 171 -21.70 7.26 -37.99
N GLU A 172 -22.03 7.26 -39.28
CA GLU A 172 -22.97 8.24 -39.88
C GLU A 172 -24.40 8.10 -39.33
N ASN A 173 -24.77 6.91 -38.83
CA ASN A 173 -26.04 6.65 -38.16
C ASN A 173 -25.83 6.63 -36.65
N GLY A 174 -26.41 7.60 -35.94
CA GLY A 174 -26.23 7.83 -34.49
C GLY A 174 -26.90 6.83 -33.54
N LEU A 175 -26.81 5.52 -33.80
CA LEU A 175 -27.15 4.49 -32.80
C LEU A 175 -25.93 4.21 -31.92
N HIS A 176 -26.12 4.36 -30.61
CA HIS A 176 -25.06 4.25 -29.61
C HIS A 176 -24.67 2.80 -29.29
N ASP A 177 -23.89 2.16 -30.15
CA ASP A 177 -23.20 0.91 -29.79
C ASP A 177 -22.02 1.19 -28.84
N ALA A 178 -22.04 0.51 -27.69
CA ALA A 178 -20.90 0.37 -26.78
C ALA A 178 -19.68 -0.24 -27.51
N PRO A 179 -18.43 -0.03 -27.03
CA PRO A 179 -17.25 -0.58 -27.67
C PRO A 179 -17.33 -2.12 -27.85
N PRO A 180 -16.78 -2.67 -28.95
CA PRO A 180 -16.61 -4.12 -29.06
C PRO A 180 -15.80 -4.62 -27.87
N ASN A 181 -16.37 -5.59 -27.18
CA ASN A 181 -15.92 -6.16 -25.92
C ASN A 181 -14.38 -6.30 -25.83
N VAL A 182 -13.73 -5.37 -25.11
CA VAL A 182 -12.39 -5.58 -24.57
C VAL A 182 -12.53 -6.69 -23.54
N LYS A 183 -12.34 -7.92 -24.02
CA LYS A 183 -12.70 -9.15 -23.28
C LYS A 183 -12.20 -9.04 -21.84
N PRO A 184 -13.07 -9.05 -20.80
CA PRO A 184 -12.60 -9.46 -19.49
C PRO A 184 -11.94 -10.83 -19.67
N ARG A 185 -10.73 -11.01 -19.11
CA ARG A 185 -9.89 -12.20 -19.27
C ARG A 185 -10.71 -13.43 -18.88
N ALA A 186 -11.26 -14.12 -19.88
CA ALA A 186 -12.33 -15.09 -19.65
C ALA A 186 -11.81 -16.24 -18.79
N SER A 187 -12.40 -16.40 -17.60
CA SER A 187 -12.32 -17.63 -16.83
C SER A 187 -12.85 -18.77 -17.71
N ARG A 188 -11.95 -19.63 -18.19
CA ARG A 188 -12.34 -20.86 -18.90
C ARG A 188 -13.24 -21.66 -17.97
N LYS A 189 -14.51 -21.84 -18.37
CA LYS A 189 -15.36 -22.89 -17.81
C LYS A 189 -14.66 -24.21 -18.07
N SER A 190 -14.15 -24.86 -17.03
CA SER A 190 -13.78 -26.25 -17.07
C SER A 190 -15.07 -27.08 -17.11
N GLU A 191 -15.51 -27.42 -18.32
CA GLU A 191 -16.61 -28.33 -18.55
C GLU A 191 -16.19 -29.75 -18.14
N VAL A 192 -16.43 -30.10 -16.88
CA VAL A 192 -16.17 -31.43 -16.35
C VAL A 192 -17.23 -32.38 -16.89
N ARG A 193 -16.86 -33.13 -17.93
CA ARG A 193 -17.64 -34.21 -18.50
C ARG A 193 -17.75 -35.36 -17.50
N MET A 194 -18.82 -35.36 -16.70
CA MET A 194 -19.16 -36.43 -15.76
C MET A 194 -19.30 -37.79 -16.50
N PRO A 195 -18.56 -38.84 -16.11
CA PRO A 195 -18.88 -40.19 -16.53
C PRO A 195 -20.10 -40.70 -15.75
N SER A 196 -21.07 -41.25 -16.46
CA SER A 196 -22.25 -41.88 -15.86
C SER A 196 -21.83 -43.17 -15.14
N ILE A 197 -22.04 -43.23 -13.82
CA ILE A 197 -21.84 -44.46 -13.04
C ILE A 197 -23.22 -45.05 -12.72
N VAL A 198 -23.44 -46.25 -13.25
CA VAL A 198 -24.63 -47.07 -13.02
C VAL A 198 -24.70 -47.49 -11.55
N ALA A 199 -25.87 -47.37 -10.94
CA ALA A 199 -26.10 -47.80 -9.57
C ALA A 199 -26.16 -49.34 -9.46
N THR A 200 -25.24 -49.92 -8.69
CA THR A 200 -25.35 -51.29 -8.16
C THR A 200 -25.08 -51.28 -6.65
N SER A 201 -26.10 -51.59 -5.87
CA SER A 201 -26.03 -51.63 -4.41
C SER A 201 -25.27 -52.86 -3.90
N PRO A 202 -24.39 -52.74 -2.89
CA PRO A 202 -23.94 -53.86 -2.08
C PRO A 202 -24.84 -54.06 -0.83
N PRO A 203 -24.85 -55.26 -0.22
CA PRO A 203 -25.83 -55.64 0.80
C PRO A 203 -25.48 -55.20 2.23
N ILE A 204 -26.52 -55.26 3.07
CA ILE A 204 -26.51 -54.96 4.51
C ILE A 204 -25.50 -55.84 5.27
N GLY A 205 -24.63 -55.20 6.06
CA GLY A 205 -23.71 -55.87 7.00
C GLY A 205 -23.89 -55.32 8.42
N ASN A 206 -24.27 -56.18 9.37
CA ASN A 206 -24.53 -55.80 10.76
C ASN A 206 -23.21 -55.47 11.50
N GLY A 207 -23.04 -54.21 11.90
CA GLY A 207 -21.93 -53.73 12.74
C GLY A 207 -22.39 -53.36 14.15
N LYS A 208 -21.76 -53.97 15.17
CA LYS A 208 -22.06 -53.80 16.60
C LYS A 208 -21.55 -52.44 17.12
N PRO A 209 -22.26 -51.73 18.02
CA PRO A 209 -21.78 -50.44 18.54
C PRO A 209 -20.59 -50.62 19.51
N PRO A 210 -19.63 -49.67 19.53
CA PRO A 210 -18.49 -49.71 20.45
C PRO A 210 -18.88 -49.26 21.88
N THR A 211 -18.27 -49.91 22.87
CA THR A 211 -18.39 -49.58 24.30
C THR A 211 -17.53 -48.38 24.71
N PRO A 212 -17.93 -47.60 25.73
CA PRO A 212 -17.14 -46.49 26.26
C PRO A 212 -15.90 -46.96 27.05
N PRO A 213 -14.86 -46.10 27.20
CA PRO A 213 -13.68 -46.39 28.02
C PRO A 213 -13.97 -46.30 29.53
N PRO A 214 -13.24 -47.05 30.39
CA PRO A 214 -13.44 -47.02 31.83
C PRO A 214 -12.72 -45.85 32.53
N GLU A 215 -13.36 -45.29 33.55
CA GLU A 215 -12.77 -44.31 34.47
C GLU A 215 -11.92 -44.99 35.57
N GLY A 216 -10.92 -44.27 36.07
CA GLY A 216 -10.48 -44.37 37.47
C GLY A 216 -9.20 -45.15 37.78
N ARG A 217 -8.15 -44.42 38.19
CA ARG A 217 -7.28 -44.81 39.32
C ARG A 217 -6.80 -43.56 40.11
N PRO A 218 -6.66 -43.66 41.45
CA PRO A 218 -6.27 -42.55 42.32
C PRO A 218 -4.74 -42.41 42.44
N PRO A 219 -4.22 -41.31 43.03
CA PRO A 219 -2.78 -41.11 43.25
C PRO A 219 -2.26 -41.88 44.48
N GLU A 220 -1.01 -42.31 44.42
CA GLU A 220 -0.24 -42.78 45.59
C GLU A 220 0.59 -41.63 46.17
N GLU A 221 0.34 -41.28 47.43
CA GLU A 221 1.40 -40.82 48.34
C GLU A 221 2.25 -42.04 48.74
N VAL A 222 3.58 -41.91 48.87
CA VAL A 222 4.35 -41.75 50.13
C VAL A 222 5.82 -41.46 49.76
N GLY A 223 6.57 -40.67 50.54
CA GLY A 223 8.03 -40.64 50.36
C GLY A 223 8.84 -39.49 50.97
N ALA A 224 8.62 -39.12 52.24
CA ALA A 224 9.47 -38.14 52.92
C ALA A 224 10.73 -38.80 53.52
N VAL A 225 11.93 -38.24 53.25
CA VAL A 225 13.15 -38.47 54.04
C VAL A 225 13.90 -37.15 54.22
N ALA A 226 14.33 -36.86 55.45
CA ALA A 226 14.92 -35.58 55.86
C ALA A 226 16.45 -35.53 55.69
N GLY A 227 17.01 -34.32 55.59
CA GLY A 227 18.45 -34.08 55.55
C GLY A 227 18.86 -32.60 55.53
N GLN A 228 19.05 -32.01 56.72
CA GLN A 228 19.83 -30.79 57.00
C GLN A 228 20.87 -31.15 58.10
N PRO A 229 21.90 -30.32 58.44
CA PRO A 229 22.19 -28.91 58.10
C PRO A 229 23.53 -28.77 57.33
N GLU A 230 24.14 -27.61 57.00
CA GLU A 230 24.69 -26.47 57.79
C GLU A 230 24.85 -25.21 56.87
N GLY A 231 24.68 -23.97 57.36
CA GLY A 231 25.79 -23.06 57.75
C GLY A 231 26.69 -22.62 56.56
N LYS A 232 26.88 -21.35 56.15
CA LYS A 232 26.98 -20.06 56.87
C LYS A 232 26.89 -18.86 55.87
N PRO A 233 26.91 -17.57 56.29
CA PRO A 233 26.48 -16.43 55.47
C PRO A 233 27.57 -15.80 54.59
N MET A 234 27.13 -15.08 53.55
CA MET A 234 27.97 -14.22 52.71
C MET A 234 27.83 -12.75 53.16
N HIS A 235 28.94 -12.07 53.44
CA HIS A 235 28.99 -10.66 53.85
C HIS A 235 29.53 -9.76 52.72
N CYS A 236 29.28 -8.46 52.84
CA CYS A 236 29.58 -7.41 51.85
C CYS A 236 31.05 -6.92 51.84
N PHE A 237 31.28 -5.82 51.10
CA PHE A 237 32.52 -5.07 50.79
C PHE A 237 33.30 -5.60 49.57
N ASP A 238 33.60 -4.84 48.50
CA ASP A 238 33.94 -3.40 48.26
C ASP A 238 35.46 -3.10 48.26
N SER A 239 35.85 -2.11 47.43
CA SER A 239 37.21 -1.67 47.06
C SER A 239 38.05 -2.67 46.24
N GLY A 240 38.94 -2.24 45.31
CA GLY A 240 39.27 -0.90 44.81
C GLY A 240 40.74 -0.79 44.36
N ARG A 241 41.06 0.16 43.45
CA ARG A 241 42.41 0.44 42.83
C ARG A 241 42.86 -0.63 41.81
N GLY A 242 43.47 -0.33 40.67
CA GLY A 242 44.33 0.80 40.27
C GLY A 242 45.49 0.21 39.42
N PRO A 243 46.09 0.94 38.46
CA PRO A 243 46.77 0.31 37.31
C PRO A 243 48.30 0.17 37.45
N VAL A 244 48.90 -0.72 36.64
CA VAL A 244 50.35 -0.81 36.40
C VAL A 244 50.64 -1.02 34.91
N VAL A 245 51.68 -0.33 34.42
CA VAL A 245 52.24 -0.27 33.05
C VAL A 245 53.75 0.02 33.23
N PRO A 246 54.69 -0.32 32.32
CA PRO A 246 54.84 -1.45 31.39
C PRO A 246 56.14 -2.25 31.68
N GLN A 247 56.56 -3.16 30.79
CA GLN A 247 58.00 -3.44 30.62
C GLN A 247 58.37 -3.85 29.17
N GLU A 248 59.60 -3.53 28.77
CA GLU A 248 60.17 -3.65 27.41
C GLU A 248 61.00 -4.94 27.20
N GLY A 249 61.41 -5.19 25.95
CA GLY A 249 62.34 -6.27 25.53
C GLY A 249 62.00 -6.75 24.10
N ASN A 250 62.52 -6.20 22.98
CA ASN A 250 63.91 -5.99 22.54
C ASN A 250 64.64 -7.31 22.19
N GLU A 251 64.85 -7.61 20.89
CA GLU A 251 66.16 -7.95 20.28
C GLU A 251 66.11 -8.25 18.75
N SER A 252 67.30 -8.35 18.12
CA SER A 252 67.57 -8.42 16.66
C SER A 252 68.77 -9.38 16.37
N VAL A 253 69.36 -9.63 15.19
CA VAL A 253 69.53 -8.91 13.90
C VAL A 253 69.74 -9.96 12.76
N THR A 254 69.42 -9.70 11.47
CA THR A 254 70.35 -9.62 10.29
C THR A 254 69.68 -10.19 9.00
N ALA A 255 70.13 -10.01 7.74
CA ALA A 255 70.77 -8.89 7.01
C ALA A 255 70.93 -9.21 5.48
N VAL A 256 71.35 -8.22 4.67
CA VAL A 256 72.05 -8.30 3.35
C VAL A 256 71.28 -8.50 2.01
N SER A 257 71.06 -7.35 1.34
CA SER A 257 71.25 -6.96 -0.10
C SER A 257 71.24 -7.96 -1.29
N ARG A 258 70.72 -7.48 -2.43
CA ARG A 258 71.53 -7.12 -3.64
C ARG A 258 70.72 -6.31 -4.69
N SER A 259 71.43 -5.50 -5.48
CA SER A 259 70.94 -4.66 -6.61
C SER A 259 71.78 -4.98 -7.88
N PRO A 260 71.87 -4.13 -8.93
CA PRO A 260 70.86 -3.83 -9.98
C PRO A 260 71.42 -3.94 -11.43
N SER A 261 70.59 -3.71 -12.46
CA SER A 261 70.95 -3.14 -13.80
C SER A 261 69.70 -3.02 -14.71
N ALA A 262 69.68 -2.31 -15.85
CA ALA A 262 70.26 -1.02 -16.33
C ALA A 262 70.08 -0.93 -17.88
N ALA A 263 69.74 0.25 -18.44
CA ALA A 263 69.93 0.74 -19.84
C ALA A 263 68.86 1.82 -20.18
N MET A 264 69.17 3.11 -20.42
CA MET A 264 69.86 3.77 -21.57
C MET A 264 68.93 4.05 -22.79
N THR A 265 68.95 5.20 -23.50
CA THR A 265 69.72 6.48 -23.41
C THR A 265 69.14 7.59 -24.33
N ALA A 266 69.25 8.88 -23.89
CA ALA A 266 69.34 10.20 -24.59
C ALA A 266 68.56 10.52 -25.91
N MET A 267 68.10 11.78 -26.15
CA MET A 267 68.97 12.91 -26.57
C MET A 267 68.36 14.34 -26.44
N THR A 268 69.15 15.26 -25.85
CA THR A 268 69.50 16.67 -26.25
C THR A 268 68.40 17.72 -26.57
N SER A 269 68.21 18.78 -25.76
CA SER A 269 68.91 20.12 -25.73
C SER A 269 68.21 21.21 -26.58
N ALA A 270 68.14 22.53 -26.28
CA ALA A 270 68.76 23.39 -25.24
C ALA A 270 67.97 24.73 -25.05
N SER A 271 68.23 25.47 -23.93
CA SER A 271 68.34 26.96 -23.75
C SER A 271 67.30 27.95 -24.37
N ALA A 272 66.90 29.09 -23.76
CA ALA A 272 67.40 29.85 -22.60
C ALA A 272 66.31 30.78 -21.98
N ASP A 273 66.63 31.31 -20.78
CA ASP A 273 66.20 32.58 -20.16
C ASP A 273 64.79 33.17 -20.39
N SER A 274 63.98 33.25 -19.31
CA SER A 274 64.01 34.41 -18.40
C SER A 274 62.86 34.39 -17.37
N SER A 275 63.17 34.76 -16.13
CA SER A 275 62.24 35.00 -15.02
C SER A 275 62.30 36.47 -14.60
N PRO A 276 61.42 37.02 -13.73
CA PRO A 276 60.15 36.51 -13.20
C PRO A 276 58.98 37.52 -13.37
N VAL A 277 57.77 37.22 -12.86
CA VAL A 277 57.01 38.08 -11.91
C VAL A 277 55.65 37.44 -11.54
N ALA A 278 55.32 37.54 -10.24
CA ALA A 278 54.00 37.44 -9.56
C ALA A 278 52.85 36.65 -10.20
N GLY A 279 52.42 35.59 -9.50
CA GLY A 279 51.26 34.79 -9.87
C GLY A 279 49.89 35.36 -9.50
N SER A 280 48.88 34.58 -9.84
CA SER A 280 47.66 34.41 -9.03
C SER A 280 46.89 33.15 -9.44
N SER A 281 46.29 32.54 -8.43
CA SER A 281 45.33 31.44 -8.47
C SER A 281 44.36 31.48 -9.66
N VAL A 282 44.23 30.37 -10.38
CA VAL A 282 43.12 30.11 -11.31
C VAL A 282 42.12 29.20 -10.59
N ALA A 283 41.02 29.78 -10.12
CA ALA A 283 39.88 29.03 -9.59
C ALA A 283 38.81 28.85 -10.68
N SER A 284 38.14 27.69 -10.66
CA SER A 284 37.25 27.23 -11.73
C SER A 284 36.05 28.15 -11.99
N SER A 285 35.74 28.40 -13.25
CA SER A 285 34.59 29.19 -13.68
C SER A 285 33.31 28.34 -13.70
N SER A 286 32.33 28.69 -12.87
CA SER A 286 31.00 28.04 -12.83
C SER A 286 29.91 28.98 -12.29
N THR A 287 29.63 30.09 -12.99
CA THR A 287 28.42 30.90 -12.72
C THR A 287 27.92 31.63 -13.97
N VAL A 288 26.83 31.16 -14.58
CA VAL A 288 25.90 32.01 -15.36
C VAL A 288 24.47 31.49 -15.19
N TYR A 289 23.80 31.85 -14.09
CA TYR A 289 22.33 31.96 -13.99
C TYR A 289 21.87 32.66 -12.70
N ARG A 290 22.43 33.84 -12.41
CA ARG A 290 21.82 34.82 -11.48
C ARG A 290 22.07 36.23 -12.00
N ASN A 291 21.01 36.89 -12.46
CA ASN A 291 20.77 38.34 -12.43
C ASN A 291 19.47 38.66 -13.18
N LEU A 292 18.33 38.54 -12.47
CA LEU A 292 17.11 39.29 -12.78
C LEU A 292 16.74 40.08 -11.51
N PRO A 293 16.38 41.37 -11.62
CA PRO A 293 16.24 42.25 -10.45
C PRO A 293 14.98 41.93 -9.65
N ALA A 294 15.16 41.72 -8.35
CA ALA A 294 14.11 41.39 -7.39
C ALA A 294 13.35 42.64 -6.89
N GLU A 295 12.72 43.39 -7.80
CA GLU A 295 11.85 44.53 -7.47
C GLU A 295 10.59 44.55 -8.34
N LYS A 296 9.56 43.75 -7.96
CA LYS A 296 8.11 43.97 -8.20
C LYS A 296 7.17 42.79 -7.88
N LEU A 297 7.60 41.80 -7.09
CA LEU A 297 6.72 40.76 -6.55
C LEU A 297 7.08 40.45 -5.10
N PHE A 298 6.70 41.33 -4.17
CA PHE A 298 6.34 41.02 -2.78
C PHE A 298 5.90 42.30 -2.04
N LEU A 299 4.60 42.62 -2.14
CA LEU A 299 3.89 43.41 -1.14
C LEU A 299 2.66 42.60 -0.74
N GLY A 300 2.88 41.78 0.29
CA GLY A 300 1.98 40.69 0.70
C GLY A 300 2.60 39.83 1.80
N THR A 301 3.45 40.44 2.63
CA THR A 301 4.05 39.79 3.80
C THR A 301 2.99 39.58 4.88
N GLY A 302 2.66 38.32 5.12
CA GLY A 302 1.74 37.88 6.18
C GLY A 302 2.17 36.54 6.78
N LEU A 303 3.50 36.33 6.88
CA LEU A 303 4.14 35.10 7.34
C LEU A 303 4.74 35.28 8.74
N GLU A 304 3.96 35.92 9.63
CA GLU A 304 4.21 35.97 11.06
C GLU A 304 2.95 35.53 11.82
N ASN A 305 3.11 34.50 12.66
CA ASN A 305 2.26 34.19 13.82
C ASN A 305 0.72 34.25 13.63
N VAL A 306 0.21 33.73 12.53
CA VAL A 306 -1.18 33.24 12.53
C VAL A 306 -1.18 31.92 13.28
N ILE A 307 -1.54 31.97 14.57
CA ILE A 307 -2.13 30.82 15.27
C ILE A 307 -3.42 30.50 14.50
N ARG A 308 -3.29 29.68 13.45
CA ARG A 308 -4.40 29.20 12.65
C ARG A 308 -5.25 28.36 13.60
N ARG A 309 -6.29 28.99 14.17
CA ARG A 309 -7.40 28.26 14.77
C ARG A 309 -7.95 27.40 13.65
N LYS A 310 -7.56 26.12 13.62
CA LYS A 310 -8.17 25.13 12.74
C LYS A 310 -9.68 25.33 12.85
N PRO A 311 -10.42 25.50 11.75
CA PRO A 311 -11.87 25.55 11.84
C PRO A 311 -12.28 24.29 12.59
N LYS A 312 -13.03 24.44 13.69
CA LYS A 312 -13.58 23.30 14.42
C LYS A 312 -14.52 22.58 13.45
N ARG A 313 -14.00 21.59 12.71
CA ARG A 313 -14.82 20.49 12.21
C ARG A 313 -15.53 19.94 13.46
N GLY A 314 -16.83 19.68 13.37
CA GLY A 314 -17.59 19.14 14.49
C GLY A 314 -16.97 17.81 14.90
N SER A 315 -16.20 17.81 16.00
CA SER A 315 -15.40 16.66 16.44
C SER A 315 -16.24 15.48 16.93
N ASP A 316 -17.54 15.71 17.03
CA ASP A 316 -18.55 14.80 17.53
C ASP A 316 -19.40 14.28 16.36
N SER A 317 -18.74 14.03 15.21
CA SER A 317 -19.30 13.13 14.19
C SER A 317 -19.76 11.85 14.87
N VAL A 318 -20.87 11.27 14.39
CA VAL A 318 -21.55 10.18 15.10
C VAL A 318 -20.73 8.91 14.95
N PHE A 319 -19.66 8.80 15.74
CA PHE A 319 -18.80 7.64 15.80
C PHE A 319 -19.67 6.44 16.16
N ILE A 320 -19.84 5.54 15.19
CA ILE A 320 -20.63 4.32 15.30
C ILE A 320 -20.06 3.49 16.46
N SER A 321 -20.63 3.68 17.65
CA SER A 321 -20.05 3.19 18.90
C SER A 321 -20.22 1.69 18.99
N GLY A 322 -19.13 0.95 18.80
CA GLY A 322 -19.16 -0.50 18.86
C GLY A 322 -17.81 -1.13 18.52
N PRO A 323 -17.73 -2.47 18.55
CA PRO A 323 -16.54 -3.19 18.13
C PRO A 323 -16.31 -2.99 16.63
N LEU A 324 -15.04 -2.84 16.27
CA LEU A 324 -14.58 -2.62 14.89
C LEU A 324 -15.09 -3.72 13.94
N ALA A 325 -14.88 -4.98 14.32
CA ALA A 325 -15.55 -6.12 13.72
C ALA A 325 -16.90 -6.31 14.40
N GLY A 326 -18.00 -6.34 13.64
CA GLY A 326 -19.33 -6.51 14.25
C GLY A 326 -20.49 -6.25 13.30
N GLY A 327 -20.50 -6.89 12.14
CA GLY A 327 -21.61 -6.87 11.20
C GLY A 327 -21.46 -7.93 10.12
N GLU A 328 -22.59 -8.45 9.65
CA GLU A 328 -22.68 -9.30 8.46
C GLU A 328 -23.35 -8.51 7.34
N ILE A 329 -22.91 -8.73 6.10
CA ILE A 329 -23.60 -8.27 4.88
C ILE A 329 -23.88 -9.50 4.03
N ARG A 330 -25.14 -9.67 3.64
CA ARG A 330 -25.59 -10.78 2.78
C ARG A 330 -25.82 -10.27 1.37
N PHE A 331 -25.47 -11.09 0.39
CA PHE A 331 -25.64 -10.77 -1.03
C PHE A 331 -25.82 -12.06 -1.83
N SER A 332 -26.22 -11.92 -3.09
CA SER A 332 -26.32 -13.01 -4.05
C SER A 332 -25.52 -12.70 -5.32
N GLY A 333 -24.68 -13.63 -5.77
CA GLY A 333 -23.88 -13.48 -7.00
C GLY A 333 -22.55 -12.74 -6.79
N GLU A 334 -22.27 -11.74 -7.63
CA GLU A 334 -21.07 -10.88 -7.49
C GLU A 334 -21.35 -9.75 -6.50
N PHE A 335 -20.41 -9.46 -5.59
CA PHE A 335 -20.58 -8.40 -4.61
C PHE A 335 -20.53 -7.02 -5.28
N ASP A 336 -21.60 -6.24 -5.11
CA ASP A 336 -21.62 -4.81 -5.42
C ASP A 336 -22.27 -4.02 -4.28
N ALA A 337 -21.53 -3.11 -3.65
CA ALA A 337 -22.06 -2.25 -2.60
C ALA A 337 -23.12 -1.25 -3.10
N ALA A 338 -23.16 -0.98 -4.42
CA ALA A 338 -24.18 -0.15 -5.04
C ALA A 338 -25.47 -0.93 -5.40
N SER A 339 -25.47 -2.27 -5.31
CA SER A 339 -26.70 -3.06 -5.49
C SER A 339 -27.70 -2.76 -4.38
N GLU A 340 -28.99 -2.71 -4.70
CA GLU A 340 -30.01 -2.23 -3.75
C GLU A 340 -30.09 -3.09 -2.48
N GLU A 341 -29.92 -4.41 -2.59
CA GLU A 341 -29.88 -5.35 -1.45
C GLU A 341 -28.74 -5.03 -0.47
N VAL A 342 -27.52 -4.83 -0.98
CA VAL A 342 -26.34 -4.53 -0.16
C VAL A 342 -26.37 -3.10 0.33
N ARG A 343 -26.79 -2.15 -0.52
CA ARG A 343 -26.93 -0.73 -0.19
C ARG A 343 -27.87 -0.54 0.99
N GLN A 344 -29.06 -1.14 0.97
CA GLN A 344 -30.02 -1.03 2.08
C GLN A 344 -29.46 -1.55 3.41
N GLN A 345 -28.76 -2.70 3.40
CA GLN A 345 -28.10 -3.24 4.59
C GLN A 345 -27.01 -2.28 5.13
N LEU A 346 -26.14 -1.78 4.24
CA LEU A 346 -25.08 -0.83 4.62
C LEU A 346 -25.65 0.46 5.22
N LEU A 347 -26.65 1.06 4.57
CA LEU A 347 -27.30 2.28 5.06
C LEU A 347 -27.95 2.06 6.42
N SER A 348 -28.66 0.94 6.59
CA SER A 348 -29.33 0.59 7.85
C SER A 348 -28.35 0.37 9.00
N VAL A 349 -27.21 -0.30 8.77
CA VAL A 349 -26.24 -0.62 9.85
C VAL A 349 -25.29 0.54 10.14
N LEU A 350 -25.03 1.40 9.14
CA LEU A 350 -24.18 2.59 9.30
C LEU A 350 -24.95 3.85 9.73
N GLY A 351 -26.29 3.80 9.83
CA GLY A 351 -27.12 4.94 10.26
C GLY A 351 -27.35 6.01 9.20
N PHE A 352 -27.05 5.72 7.93
CA PHE A 352 -27.24 6.66 6.82
C PHE A 352 -28.69 6.68 6.32
N SER A 353 -29.14 7.85 5.87
CA SER A 353 -30.48 7.98 5.27
C SER A 353 -30.65 7.07 4.04
N ALA A 354 -31.89 6.63 3.75
CA ALA A 354 -32.21 5.86 2.54
C ALA A 354 -31.90 6.60 1.21
N ARG A 355 -31.75 7.93 1.26
CA ARG A 355 -31.37 8.81 0.14
C ARG A 355 -29.87 8.90 -0.09
N SER A 356 -29.06 8.41 0.85
CA SER A 356 -27.61 8.39 0.75
C SER A 356 -27.17 7.45 -0.38
N LYS A 357 -26.08 7.82 -1.04
CA LYS A 357 -25.60 7.19 -2.28
C LYS A 357 -24.44 6.25 -2.00
N VAL A 358 -24.35 5.16 -2.75
CA VAL A 358 -23.15 4.32 -2.83
C VAL A 358 -22.72 4.27 -4.29
N GLU A 359 -21.56 4.83 -4.59
CA GLU A 359 -21.04 4.99 -5.96
C GLU A 359 -19.70 4.25 -6.08
N LYS A 360 -19.56 3.36 -7.08
CA LYS A 360 -18.32 2.60 -7.30
C LYS A 360 -17.21 3.53 -7.82
N MET A 361 -16.02 3.45 -7.22
CA MET A 361 -14.87 4.24 -7.65
C MET A 361 -14.49 3.87 -9.08
N LEU A 362 -14.53 4.85 -9.97
CA LEU A 362 -14.09 4.69 -11.36
C LEU A 362 -12.58 4.86 -11.47
N GLY A 363 -11.95 4.10 -12.36
CA GLY A 363 -10.51 4.18 -12.63
C GLY A 363 -9.69 3.10 -11.92
N PHE A 364 -8.52 3.47 -11.40
CA PHE A 364 -7.54 2.51 -10.87
C PHE A 364 -7.80 2.20 -9.39
N SER A 365 -8.39 1.02 -9.13
CA SER A 365 -8.74 0.53 -7.78
C SER A 365 -7.61 -0.20 -7.05
N GLY A 366 -6.40 -0.26 -7.61
CA GLY A 366 -5.29 -1.07 -7.08
C GLY A 366 -5.41 -2.56 -7.43
N GLY A 367 -4.29 -3.29 -7.34
CA GLY A 367 -4.18 -4.68 -7.83
C GLY A 367 -4.71 -5.77 -6.88
N LEU A 368 -4.98 -5.46 -5.61
CA LEU A 368 -5.39 -6.43 -4.57
C LEU A 368 -6.85 -6.27 -4.12
N ASN A 369 -7.49 -5.15 -4.47
CA ASN A 369 -8.84 -4.81 -4.01
C ASN A 369 -9.87 -5.41 -4.96
N HIS A 370 -10.92 -6.02 -4.40
CA HIS A 370 -12.05 -6.53 -5.19
C HIS A 370 -13.04 -5.41 -5.60
N GLY A 371 -12.98 -4.28 -4.91
CA GLY A 371 -13.64 -3.04 -5.31
C GLY A 371 -13.46 -1.95 -4.27
N ILE A 372 -13.69 -0.72 -4.69
CA ILE A 372 -13.77 0.47 -3.83
C ILE A 372 -15.05 1.22 -4.21
N TRP A 373 -15.79 1.67 -3.20
CA TRP A 373 -16.98 2.52 -3.36
C TRP A 373 -16.90 3.69 -2.40
N PHE A 374 -17.59 4.78 -2.72
CA PHE A 374 -17.84 5.89 -1.83
C PHE A 374 -19.31 5.83 -1.37
N LEU A 375 -19.53 5.87 -0.06
CA LEU A 375 -20.83 6.09 0.55
C LEU A 375 -20.90 7.57 0.97
N SER A 376 -21.90 8.31 0.50
CA SER A 376 -22.08 9.71 0.86
C SER A 376 -23.53 10.08 1.17
N GLY A 377 -23.71 10.96 2.16
CA GLY A 377 -25.02 11.47 2.58
C GLY A 377 -25.06 11.85 4.06
N THR A 378 -26.27 12.01 4.60
CA THR A 378 -26.50 12.37 6.01
C THR A 378 -26.61 11.11 6.89
N CYS A 379 -25.98 11.15 8.06
CA CYS A 379 -25.92 10.05 9.04
C CYS A 379 -26.57 10.46 10.37
N GLY A 380 -27.61 9.74 10.81
CA GLY A 380 -28.34 10.05 12.04
C GLY A 380 -29.63 10.87 11.84
N GLU A 381 -29.96 11.71 12.82
CA GLU A 381 -31.22 12.49 12.85
C GLU A 381 -31.25 13.67 11.86
N VAL A 382 -32.45 14.23 11.64
CA VAL A 382 -32.67 15.36 10.72
C VAL A 382 -31.88 16.58 11.17
N GLY A 383 -30.84 16.93 10.42
CA GLY A 383 -29.92 18.03 10.73
C GLY A 383 -28.47 17.60 10.98
N SER A 384 -28.17 16.30 10.90
CA SER A 384 -26.79 15.79 10.93
C SER A 384 -25.91 16.39 9.82
N ASP A 385 -24.60 16.45 10.07
CA ASP A 385 -23.62 16.77 9.04
C ASP A 385 -23.63 15.74 7.87
N TYR A 386 -23.11 16.18 6.73
CA TYR A 386 -22.89 15.33 5.56
C TYR A 386 -21.56 14.56 5.72
N GLU A 387 -21.63 13.24 5.66
CA GLU A 387 -20.48 12.35 5.82
C GLU A 387 -20.15 11.64 4.50
N GLU A 388 -18.85 11.38 4.30
CA GLU A 388 -18.34 10.55 3.20
C GLU A 388 -17.43 9.45 3.74
N LEU A 389 -17.75 8.20 3.37
CA LEU A 389 -17.04 6.99 3.76
C LEU A 389 -16.50 6.28 2.53
N VAL A 390 -15.36 5.60 2.70
CA VAL A 390 -14.78 4.69 1.72
C VAL A 390 -15.09 3.25 2.13
N LEU A 391 -15.64 2.48 1.20
CA LEU A 391 -15.92 1.06 1.34
C LEU A 391 -14.90 0.27 0.51
N LYS A 392 -14.00 -0.47 1.14
CA LYS A 392 -12.93 -1.26 0.50
C LYS A 392 -13.23 -2.75 0.66
N LEU A 393 -13.47 -3.47 -0.45
CA LEU A 393 -13.74 -4.91 -0.43
C LEU A 393 -12.44 -5.70 -0.60
N VAL A 394 -12.13 -6.54 0.38
CA VAL A 394 -10.87 -7.29 0.48
C VAL A 394 -11.11 -8.80 0.59
N ARG A 395 -10.03 -9.58 0.48
CA ARG A 395 -10.07 -11.04 0.64
C ARG A 395 -10.19 -11.42 2.12
N CYS A 396 -11.12 -12.30 2.43
CA CYS A 396 -11.27 -12.87 3.78
C CYS A 396 -10.55 -14.22 3.96
N HIS A 397 -9.60 -14.55 3.08
CA HIS A 397 -8.81 -15.78 3.16
C HIS A 397 -7.33 -15.41 3.16
N ARG A 398 -6.58 -16.01 4.08
CA ARG A 398 -5.13 -15.80 4.18
C ARG A 398 -4.42 -16.34 2.94
N ILE A 399 -3.34 -15.68 2.54
CA ILE A 399 -2.50 -16.12 1.41
C ILE A 399 -1.55 -17.24 1.85
N ALA A 400 -1.17 -17.24 3.13
CA ALA A 400 -0.46 -18.30 3.83
C ALA A 400 -0.89 -18.29 5.31
N ASP A 401 -0.88 -19.42 6.00
CA ASP A 401 -1.48 -19.56 7.35
C ASP A 401 -0.96 -18.54 8.38
N ASN A 402 0.31 -18.15 8.26
CA ASN A 402 0.98 -17.18 9.12
C ASN A 402 0.84 -15.71 8.68
N VAL A 403 0.27 -15.43 7.50
CA VAL A 403 0.03 -14.08 6.99
C VAL A 403 -1.44 -13.73 7.23
N PRO A 404 -1.75 -12.81 8.17
CA PRO A 404 -3.15 -12.42 8.42
C PRO A 404 -3.76 -11.78 7.18
N THR A 405 -5.07 -11.91 7.03
CA THR A 405 -5.84 -11.04 6.12
C THR A 405 -5.76 -9.59 6.58
N GLU A 406 -6.04 -8.66 5.67
CA GLU A 406 -6.08 -7.23 5.98
C GLU A 406 -7.03 -6.93 7.15
N ALA A 407 -8.24 -7.51 7.11
CA ALA A 407 -9.24 -7.38 8.17
C ALA A 407 -8.74 -7.92 9.53
N GLU A 408 -8.08 -9.08 9.56
CA GLU A 408 -7.48 -9.63 10.78
C GLU A 408 -6.36 -8.73 11.33
N ASN A 409 -5.51 -8.18 10.47
CA ASN A 409 -4.44 -7.28 10.90
C ASN A 409 -5.00 -5.97 11.47
N LEU A 410 -6.01 -5.37 10.82
CA LEU A 410 -6.64 -4.14 11.30
C LEU A 410 -7.34 -4.33 12.66
N VAL A 411 -8.00 -5.48 12.88
CA VAL A 411 -8.57 -5.84 14.20
C VAL A 411 -7.48 -6.04 15.25
N LYS A 412 -6.33 -6.63 14.89
CA LYS A 412 -5.17 -6.76 15.79
C LYS A 412 -4.60 -5.38 16.16
N VAL A 413 -4.33 -4.52 15.18
CA VAL A 413 -3.78 -3.17 15.40
C VAL A 413 -4.73 -2.33 16.26
N HIS A 414 -6.05 -2.41 16.01
CA HIS A 414 -7.04 -1.72 16.85
C HIS A 414 -7.08 -2.24 18.30
N ARG A 415 -6.85 -3.53 18.53
CA ARG A 415 -6.73 -4.09 19.89
C ARG A 415 -5.48 -3.61 20.61
N GLU A 416 -4.37 -3.47 19.88
CA GLU A 416 -3.09 -2.96 20.42
C GLU A 416 -3.14 -1.43 20.66
N HIS A 417 -3.87 -0.68 19.83
CA HIS A 417 -4.00 0.79 19.91
C HIS A 417 -5.46 1.23 19.72
N SER A 418 -6.31 1.08 20.74
CA SER A 418 -7.75 1.36 20.61
C SER A 418 -8.09 2.81 20.20
N SER A 419 -7.21 3.77 20.49
CA SER A 419 -7.33 5.18 20.08
C SER A 419 -7.08 5.42 18.59
N ILE A 420 -6.50 4.47 17.85
CA ILE A 420 -6.11 4.66 16.44
C ILE A 420 -7.31 4.95 15.52
N SER A 421 -8.50 4.46 15.86
CA SER A 421 -9.75 4.76 15.13
C SER A 421 -10.19 6.23 15.25
N LYS A 422 -9.62 6.98 16.19
CA LYS A 422 -9.87 8.42 16.40
C LYS A 422 -8.77 9.31 15.83
N ASP A 423 -7.65 8.76 15.39
CA ASP A 423 -6.55 9.54 14.82
C ASP A 423 -6.99 10.15 13.48
N GLU A 424 -7.12 11.48 13.41
CA GLU A 424 -7.58 12.18 12.21
C GLU A 424 -6.58 12.09 11.05
N ILE A 425 -5.29 11.84 11.32
CA ILE A 425 -4.25 11.65 10.29
C ILE A 425 -4.47 10.34 9.54
N LEU A 426 -5.17 9.36 10.14
CA LEU A 426 -5.36 8.03 9.56
C LEU A 426 -6.78 7.85 9.02
N ALA A 427 -6.87 7.30 7.79
CA ALA A 427 -8.09 6.65 7.32
C ALA A 427 -8.29 5.28 8.00
N PHE A 428 -8.18 5.23 9.34
CA PHE A 428 -8.35 3.99 10.09
C PHE A 428 -9.80 3.51 9.96
N PRO A 429 -10.03 2.20 9.77
CA PRO A 429 -11.37 1.62 9.70
C PRO A 429 -12.25 1.97 10.90
N ILE A 430 -13.49 2.37 10.63
CA ILE A 430 -14.53 2.55 11.64
C ILE A 430 -15.41 1.30 11.79
N LYS A 431 -15.50 0.48 10.74
CA LYS A 431 -16.25 -0.79 10.75
C LYS A 431 -15.65 -1.81 9.79
N ILE A 432 -15.76 -3.10 10.12
CA ILE A 432 -15.43 -4.22 9.23
C ILE A 432 -16.60 -5.20 9.24
N PHE A 433 -17.11 -5.51 8.04
CA PHE A 433 -18.22 -6.43 7.81
C PHE A 433 -17.75 -7.72 7.16
N SER A 434 -18.22 -8.86 7.66
CA SER A 434 -18.07 -10.14 6.97
C SER A 434 -19.15 -10.29 5.91
N CYS A 435 -18.75 -10.51 4.64
CA CYS A 435 -19.67 -10.56 3.50
C CYS A 435 -19.94 -12.01 3.08
N PHE A 436 -21.20 -12.41 3.05
CA PHE A 436 -21.66 -13.78 2.82
C PHE A 436 -22.51 -13.93 1.56
N ASP A 437 -22.15 -14.92 0.75
CA ASP A 437 -22.96 -15.46 -0.34
C ASP A 437 -23.48 -16.83 0.14
N GLY A 438 -24.78 -16.87 0.46
CA GLY A 438 -25.39 -17.99 1.19
C GLY A 438 -24.74 -18.24 2.56
N PRO A 439 -24.27 -19.47 2.87
CA PRO A 439 -23.58 -19.79 4.12
C PRO A 439 -22.07 -19.49 4.08
N THR A 440 -21.51 -19.10 2.93
CA THR A 440 -20.06 -18.98 2.75
C THR A 440 -19.61 -17.52 2.79
N LYS A 441 -18.73 -17.18 3.73
CA LYS A 441 -18.02 -15.90 3.74
C LYS A 441 -17.10 -15.82 2.51
N LYS A 442 -17.26 -14.79 1.68
CA LYS A 442 -16.46 -14.57 0.46
C LYS A 442 -15.45 -13.43 0.61
N HIS A 443 -15.83 -12.39 1.36
CA HIS A 443 -15.06 -11.16 1.48
C HIS A 443 -15.18 -10.55 2.88
N ASP A 444 -14.30 -9.59 3.16
CA ASP A 444 -14.51 -8.59 4.19
C ASP A 444 -14.68 -7.23 3.52
N LEU A 445 -15.61 -6.41 4.02
CA LEU A 445 -15.79 -5.03 3.60
C LEU A 445 -15.30 -4.12 4.74
N ILE A 446 -14.24 -3.37 4.46
CA ILE A 446 -13.66 -2.41 5.38
C ILE A 446 -14.28 -1.05 5.10
N VAL A 447 -14.84 -0.42 6.13
CA VAL A 447 -15.44 0.92 6.08
C VAL A 447 -14.54 1.88 6.85
N MET A 448 -14.10 2.94 6.19
CA MET A 448 -13.20 3.96 6.73
C MET A 448 -13.71 5.36 6.36
N ARG A 449 -13.30 6.38 7.13
CA ARG A 449 -13.58 7.79 6.78
C ARG A 449 -12.88 8.14 5.47
N LYS A 450 -13.54 8.92 4.60
CA LYS A 450 -12.85 9.56 3.48
C LYS A 450 -12.01 10.72 4.01
N VAL A 451 -10.71 10.71 3.72
CA VAL A 451 -9.81 11.83 4.02
C VAL A 451 -9.93 12.93 2.95
N PRO A 452 -9.72 14.21 3.30
CA PRO A 452 -9.72 15.31 2.34
C PRO A 452 -8.40 15.36 1.54
N GLY A 453 -8.33 16.29 0.59
CA GLY A 453 -7.14 16.55 -0.20
C GLY A 453 -7.01 15.68 -1.46
N GLU A 454 -5.83 15.76 -2.08
CA GLU A 454 -5.43 14.98 -3.27
C GLU A 454 -4.33 13.99 -2.91
N ARG A 455 -4.09 12.95 -3.73
CA ARG A 455 -2.96 12.04 -3.51
C ARG A 455 -1.64 12.79 -3.67
N LEU A 456 -0.66 12.51 -2.83
CA LEU A 456 0.65 13.17 -2.89
C LEU A 456 1.31 12.98 -4.26
N ALA A 457 1.14 11.82 -4.93
CA ALA A 457 1.59 11.61 -6.31
C ALA A 457 1.02 12.63 -7.33
N GLU A 458 -0.25 13.03 -7.15
CA GLU A 458 -0.94 14.01 -8.00
C GLU A 458 -0.51 15.44 -7.63
N VAL A 459 -0.31 15.71 -6.33
CA VAL A 459 0.24 16.98 -5.81
C VAL A 459 1.66 17.22 -6.33
N ILE A 460 2.55 16.22 -6.27
CA ILE A 460 3.92 16.29 -6.83
C ILE A 460 3.86 16.73 -8.30
N CYS A 461 3.05 16.03 -9.10
CA CYS A 461 2.85 16.36 -10.52
C CYS A 461 2.39 17.81 -10.71
N ARG A 462 1.31 18.20 -10.02
CA ARG A 462 0.68 19.52 -10.13
C ARG A 462 1.61 20.66 -9.69
N LYS A 463 2.29 20.52 -8.56
CA LYS A 463 3.20 21.57 -8.05
C LYS A 463 4.47 21.66 -8.90
N PHE A 464 5.03 20.52 -9.36
CA PHE A 464 6.22 20.49 -10.21
C PHE A 464 6.00 21.24 -11.54
N TYR A 465 4.94 20.90 -12.29
CA TYR A 465 4.66 21.57 -13.57
C TYR A 465 4.25 23.04 -13.44
N ASN A 466 3.85 23.49 -12.25
CA ASN A 466 3.59 24.90 -11.95
C ASN A 466 4.82 25.65 -11.39
N ASN A 467 6.02 25.02 -11.39
CA ASN A 467 7.27 25.55 -10.81
C ASN A 467 7.18 25.89 -9.30
N GLN A 468 6.33 25.19 -8.56
CA GLN A 468 6.09 25.43 -7.12
C GLN A 468 7.00 24.54 -6.24
N LEU A 469 8.28 24.45 -6.58
CA LEU A 469 9.23 23.53 -5.91
C LEU A 469 9.41 23.85 -4.42
N ALA A 470 9.43 25.13 -4.04
CA ALA A 470 9.50 25.55 -2.63
C ALA A 470 8.28 25.12 -1.81
N LEU A 471 7.11 24.91 -2.44
CA LEU A 471 5.95 24.33 -1.74
C LEU A 471 6.11 22.81 -1.59
N LEU A 472 6.71 22.11 -2.56
CA LEU A 472 6.99 20.69 -2.43
C LEU A 472 8.04 20.40 -1.34
N ASP A 473 9.08 21.22 -1.23
CA ASP A 473 10.07 21.14 -0.15
C ASP A 473 9.38 21.23 1.23
N ALA A 474 8.54 22.26 1.45
CA ALA A 474 7.77 22.41 2.69
C ALA A 474 6.78 21.25 2.95
N ILE A 475 6.08 20.76 1.92
CA ILE A 475 5.16 19.61 2.04
C ILE A 475 5.92 18.33 2.43
N PHE A 476 7.11 18.11 1.87
CA PHE A 476 7.91 16.93 2.18
C PHE A 476 8.53 17.02 3.58
N GLU A 477 8.93 18.20 4.03
CA GLU A 477 9.37 18.41 5.42
C GLU A 477 8.21 18.16 6.41
N ASN A 478 7.02 18.68 6.15
CA ASN A 478 5.81 18.38 6.93
C ASN A 478 5.46 16.88 6.91
N LEU A 479 5.64 16.20 5.77
CA LEU A 479 5.43 14.75 5.64
C LEU A 479 6.40 13.93 6.49
N GLY A 480 7.68 14.32 6.53
CA GLY A 480 8.68 13.70 7.39
C GLY A 480 8.29 13.80 8.86
N ALA A 481 7.91 15.01 9.31
CA ALA A 481 7.49 15.24 10.69
C ALA A 481 6.19 14.48 11.05
N THR A 482 5.24 14.41 10.10
CA THR A 482 3.99 13.64 10.27
C THR A 482 4.27 12.14 10.42
N LEU A 483 5.17 11.58 9.61
CA LEU A 483 5.58 10.17 9.74
C LEU A 483 6.33 9.91 11.05
N ALA A 484 7.22 10.81 11.47
CA ALA A 484 7.95 10.70 12.74
C ALA A 484 6.97 10.65 13.93
N SER A 485 5.98 11.54 13.97
CA SER A 485 4.93 11.53 15.00
C SER A 485 4.07 10.25 14.96
N PHE A 486 3.77 9.72 13.77
CA PHE A 486 3.08 8.43 13.63
C PHE A 486 3.91 7.26 14.18
N HIS A 487 5.21 7.20 13.87
CA HIS A 487 6.12 6.18 14.39
C HIS A 487 6.29 6.27 15.91
N GLU A 488 6.44 7.47 16.47
CA GLU A 488 6.50 7.70 17.92
C GLU A 488 5.22 7.23 18.62
N ARG A 489 4.06 7.59 18.07
CA ARG A 489 2.73 7.33 18.65
C ARG A 489 2.34 5.85 18.65
N TYR A 490 2.79 5.08 17.65
CA TYR A 490 2.35 3.69 17.45
C TYR A 490 3.46 2.65 17.55
N GLY A 491 4.75 3.02 17.46
CA GLY A 491 5.86 2.06 17.45
C GLY A 491 5.78 1.05 16.30
N LYS A 492 5.17 1.43 15.18
CA LYS A 492 4.83 0.56 14.04
C LYS A 492 5.12 1.25 12.72
N GLN A 493 5.53 0.47 11.73
CA GLN A 493 5.56 0.89 10.33
C GLN A 493 4.14 0.90 9.73
N HIS A 494 3.88 1.79 8.79
CA HIS A 494 2.73 1.79 7.87
C HIS A 494 2.76 0.57 6.95
N GLY A 495 3.96 0.21 6.45
CA GLY A 495 4.22 -1.04 5.72
C GLY A 495 3.95 -0.99 4.20
N ASP A 496 3.46 0.15 3.70
CA ASP A 496 3.40 0.50 2.27
C ASP A 496 3.37 2.04 2.12
N PHE A 497 4.35 2.70 2.72
CA PHE A 497 4.44 4.16 2.74
C PHE A 497 4.95 4.74 1.41
N GLN A 498 4.03 4.96 0.47
CA GLN A 498 4.31 5.48 -0.87
C GLN A 498 3.39 6.67 -1.22
N PRO A 499 3.78 7.57 -2.15
CA PRO A 499 2.99 8.77 -2.53
C PRO A 499 1.56 8.51 -3.01
N SER A 500 1.20 7.28 -3.36
CA SER A 500 -0.18 6.88 -3.73
C SER A 500 -1.10 6.69 -2.51
N ASN A 501 -0.52 6.40 -1.34
CA ASN A 501 -1.19 6.10 -0.08
C ASN A 501 -1.16 7.27 0.91
N ILE A 502 -0.66 8.43 0.45
CA ILE A 502 -0.57 9.67 1.22
C ILE A 502 -1.48 10.69 0.53
N PHE A 503 -2.30 11.38 1.33
CA PHE A 503 -3.16 12.48 0.90
C PHE A 503 -2.68 13.78 1.53
N TYR A 504 -2.83 14.89 0.80
CA TYR A 504 -2.45 16.22 1.25
C TYR A 504 -3.56 17.23 0.92
N ASP A 505 -4.01 17.97 1.93
CA ASP A 505 -5.07 18.98 1.82
C ASP A 505 -4.44 20.39 1.68
N ASP A 506 -4.39 20.89 0.44
CA ASP A 506 -3.88 22.22 0.08
C ASP A 506 -4.55 23.37 0.87
N ALA A 507 -5.75 23.16 1.43
CA ALA A 507 -6.48 24.18 2.19
C ALA A 507 -6.10 24.24 3.68
N THR A 508 -5.72 23.11 4.29
CA THR A 508 -5.36 23.04 5.72
C THR A 508 -3.88 22.83 5.98
N ASP A 509 -3.10 22.41 4.97
CA ASP A 509 -1.70 21.95 5.09
C ASP A 509 -1.59 20.67 5.96
N ASP A 510 -2.69 19.89 6.03
CA ASP A 510 -2.72 18.60 6.72
C ASP A 510 -2.37 17.45 5.78
N ILE A 511 -1.72 16.44 6.35
CA ILE A 511 -1.31 15.20 5.69
C ILE A 511 -2.09 14.03 6.30
N TYR A 512 -2.50 13.10 5.43
CA TYR A 512 -3.30 11.94 5.80
C TYR A 512 -2.73 10.65 5.21
N PHE A 513 -2.78 9.55 5.96
CA PHE A 513 -2.34 8.23 5.51
C PHE A 513 -3.54 7.31 5.27
N ILE A 514 -3.53 6.61 4.14
CA ILE A 514 -4.54 5.64 3.72
C ILE A 514 -3.90 4.27 3.45
N ASP A 515 -4.73 3.24 3.32
CA ASP A 515 -4.27 1.86 3.02
C ASP A 515 -3.30 1.27 4.07
N ILE A 516 -3.53 1.62 5.33
CA ILE A 516 -2.83 1.12 6.53
C ILE A 516 -3.03 -0.39 6.81
N GLY A 517 -3.53 -1.17 5.85
CA GLY A 517 -3.78 -2.60 6.00
C GLY A 517 -2.52 -3.41 6.34
N GLY A 518 -1.36 -2.93 5.88
CA GLY A 518 -0.04 -3.48 6.18
C GLY A 518 0.57 -3.06 7.54
N MET A 519 -0.10 -2.18 8.30
CA MET A 519 0.49 -1.55 9.47
C MET A 519 0.97 -2.58 10.52
N GLY A 520 2.22 -2.45 10.95
CA GLY A 520 2.85 -3.33 11.93
C GLY A 520 3.10 -4.77 11.46
N LEU A 521 2.93 -5.08 10.17
CA LEU A 521 3.44 -6.33 9.59
C LEU A 521 4.94 -6.22 9.31
N PRO A 522 5.72 -7.32 9.38
CA PRO A 522 7.13 -7.29 9.01
C PRO A 522 7.33 -6.97 7.52
N THR A 523 7.95 -5.83 7.23
CA THR A 523 8.46 -5.45 5.91
C THR A 523 9.97 -5.71 5.81
N SER A 524 10.51 -5.75 4.59
CA SER A 524 11.97 -5.76 4.37
C SER A 524 12.59 -4.39 4.56
N ASP A 525 11.83 -3.35 4.22
CA ASP A 525 12.25 -1.96 4.13
C ASP A 525 11.45 -1.17 5.18
N THR A 526 12.06 -0.17 5.80
CA THR A 526 11.35 0.82 6.62
C THR A 526 10.49 1.74 5.73
N ASP A 527 9.51 2.42 6.31
CA ASP A 527 8.67 3.39 5.57
C ASP A 527 9.51 4.54 4.96
N VAL A 528 10.61 4.92 5.63
CA VAL A 528 11.58 5.90 5.12
C VAL A 528 12.30 5.38 3.87
N GLU A 529 12.77 4.13 3.90
CA GLU A 529 13.45 3.50 2.76
C GLU A 529 12.48 3.25 1.59
N HIS A 530 11.28 2.74 1.88
CA HIS A 530 10.24 2.48 0.89
C HIS A 530 9.77 3.76 0.20
N PHE A 531 9.60 4.86 0.94
CA PHE A 531 9.28 6.17 0.38
C PHE A 531 10.40 6.71 -0.51
N ARG A 532 11.66 6.62 -0.09
CA ARG A 532 12.82 7.00 -0.93
C ARG A 532 12.93 6.12 -2.19
N GLY A 533 12.61 4.83 -2.09
CA GLY A 533 12.49 3.94 -3.24
C GLY A 533 11.39 4.38 -4.22
N ALA A 534 10.21 4.73 -3.70
CA ALA A 534 9.10 5.25 -4.51
C ALA A 534 9.44 6.59 -5.18
N MET A 535 10.12 7.50 -4.48
CA MET A 535 10.59 8.77 -5.05
C MET A 535 11.65 8.57 -6.13
N THR A 536 12.55 7.60 -5.98
CA THR A 536 13.52 7.21 -7.03
C THR A 536 12.81 6.72 -8.30
N LEU A 537 11.69 5.99 -8.18
CA LEU A 537 10.89 5.57 -9.34
C LEU A 537 10.18 6.76 -10.00
N LEU A 538 9.69 7.74 -9.23
CA LEU A 538 9.10 8.97 -9.76
C LEU A 538 10.14 9.89 -10.43
N ALA A 539 11.40 9.88 -10.00
CA ALA A 539 12.48 10.70 -10.56
C ALA A 539 12.61 10.57 -12.09
N GLY A 540 12.40 9.36 -12.62
CA GLY A 540 12.45 9.08 -14.05
C GLY A 540 11.34 9.73 -14.88
N ALA A 541 10.27 10.26 -14.26
CA ALA A 541 9.19 10.99 -14.91
C ALA A 541 9.32 12.53 -14.79
N TYR A 542 10.18 13.02 -13.90
CA TYR A 542 10.34 14.45 -13.60
C TYR A 542 11.78 14.93 -13.87
N SER A 543 12.55 15.26 -12.83
CA SER A 543 13.98 15.59 -12.90
C SER A 543 14.76 14.67 -11.96
N PRO A 544 15.97 14.21 -12.35
CA PRO A 544 16.89 13.53 -11.44
C PRO A 544 17.23 14.35 -10.18
N THR A 545 17.33 15.68 -10.24
CA THR A 545 17.66 16.49 -9.04
C THR A 545 16.51 16.58 -8.05
N LEU A 546 15.27 16.60 -8.55
CA LEU A 546 14.07 16.79 -7.73
C LEU A 546 13.93 15.71 -6.65
N HIS A 547 14.27 14.46 -6.95
CA HIS A 547 14.12 13.39 -5.97
C HIS A 547 15.14 13.47 -4.83
N GLU A 548 16.31 14.06 -5.06
CA GLU A 548 17.34 14.30 -4.03
C GLU A 548 16.87 15.43 -3.12
N GLU A 549 16.50 16.58 -3.70
CA GLU A 549 15.96 17.75 -2.98
C GLU A 549 14.76 17.39 -2.09
N LEU A 550 13.78 16.65 -2.63
CA LEU A 550 12.59 16.24 -1.88
C LEU A 550 12.87 15.14 -0.85
N ALA A 551 13.81 14.23 -1.11
CA ALA A 551 14.22 13.23 -0.12
C ALA A 551 15.01 13.88 1.04
N GLU A 552 15.80 14.91 0.78
CA GLU A 552 16.45 15.72 1.82
C GLU A 552 15.40 16.47 2.65
N ALA A 553 14.41 17.11 2.02
CA ALA A 553 13.31 17.79 2.72
C ALA A 553 12.55 16.85 3.67
N PHE A 554 12.15 15.69 3.17
CA PHE A 554 11.53 14.64 3.97
C PHE A 554 12.44 14.15 5.11
N GLN A 555 13.75 14.02 4.86
CA GLN A 555 14.70 13.60 5.87
C GLN A 555 14.94 14.66 6.97
N ARG A 556 14.87 15.96 6.64
CA ARG A 556 14.90 17.06 7.63
C ARG A 556 13.71 16.95 8.57
N GLY A 557 12.50 16.82 8.02
CA GLY A 557 11.28 16.72 8.81
C GLY A 557 11.18 15.45 9.65
N TYR A 558 11.69 14.32 9.15
CA TYR A 558 11.70 13.04 9.88
C TYR A 558 12.83 12.94 10.93
N GLY A 559 13.84 13.79 10.85
CA GLY A 559 14.97 13.79 11.78
C GLY A 559 14.57 14.16 13.21
N PRO A 560 15.44 13.88 14.20
CA PRO A 560 15.23 14.41 15.55
C PRO A 560 15.25 15.94 15.52
N ALA A 561 14.21 16.55 16.11
CA ALA A 561 14.04 18.00 16.23
C ALA A 561 14.97 18.63 17.28
#